data_AF-H2CJT8-F1
#
_entry.id   AF-H2CJT8-F1
#
_cell.length_a   1.000
_cell.length_b   1.000
_cell.length_c   1.000
_cell.angle_alpha   90.00
_cell.angle_beta   90.00
_cell.angle_gamma   90.00
#
_symmetry.space_group_name_H-M   'P 1'
#
loop_
_entity.id
_entity.type
_entity.pdbx_description
1 polymer ?
#
loop_
_entity_poly.entity_id
_entity_poly.type
_entity_poly.pdbx_seq_one_letter_code
_entity_poly.pdbx_strand_id
1 'polypeptide(L)' 'MSEMTQEKRQFSADMSVGEAMQTHPEAGLVFSSYHLGGCSHCSINELETIEQVCMGYGVPVDQLLDSLNNLLD' A
#
# COMPACT_ATOMS: atom_id res chain seq x y z
N MET A 1 -14.11 -13.98 -25.76
CA MET A 1 -13.54 -14.02 -24.39
C MET A 1 -12.06 -13.72 -24.54
N SER A 2 -11.60 -12.56 -24.06
CA SER A 2 -10.21 -12.20 -23.70
C SER A 2 -9.98 -10.72 -23.96
N GLU A 3 -10.23 -9.90 -22.96
CA GLU A 3 -9.66 -8.56 -22.80
C GLU A 3 -9.74 -8.25 -21.31
N MET A 4 -8.93 -8.96 -20.51
CA MET A 4 -8.56 -8.48 -19.19
C MET A 4 -7.53 -7.38 -19.44
N THR A 5 -8.04 -6.17 -19.68
CA THR A 5 -7.24 -4.96 -19.63
C THR A 5 -6.61 -4.92 -18.22
N GLN A 6 -5.31 -5.20 -18.15
CA GLN A 6 -4.49 -4.80 -17.02
C GLN A 6 -4.41 -3.27 -17.06
N GLU A 7 -5.50 -2.62 -16.65
CA GLU A 7 -5.47 -1.19 -16.37
C GLU A 7 -4.52 -1.01 -15.19
N LYS A 8 -3.38 -0.38 -15.46
CA LYS A 8 -2.50 0.35 -14.53
C LYS A 8 -3.12 0.55 -13.13
N ARG A 9 -3.11 -0.47 -12.28
CA ARG A 9 -3.52 -0.31 -10.87
C ARG A 9 -2.35 0.24 -10.10
N GLN A 10 -1.96 1.46 -10.45
CA GLN A 10 -0.96 2.19 -9.69
C GLN A 10 -1.48 2.39 -8.28
N PHE A 11 -0.63 2.13 -7.30
CA PHE A 11 -0.96 2.42 -5.91
C PHE A 11 -1.17 3.92 -5.76
N SER A 12 -2.23 4.31 -5.05
CA SER A 12 -2.63 5.70 -4.87
C SER A 12 -2.78 6.02 -3.38
N ALA A 13 -2.44 7.25 -2.99
CA ALA A 13 -2.46 7.71 -1.60
C ALA A 13 -3.86 7.64 -0.94
N ASP A 14 -4.90 7.83 -1.75
CA ASP A 14 -6.31 7.78 -1.37
C ASP A 14 -6.80 6.36 -1.05
N MET A 15 -6.10 5.32 -1.54
CA MET A 15 -6.51 3.95 -1.27
C MET A 15 -6.18 3.55 0.19
N SER A 16 -7.01 2.69 0.76
CA SER A 16 -6.76 2.13 2.08
C SER A 16 -5.57 1.17 2.08
N VAL A 17 -4.83 1.08 3.17
CA VAL A 17 -3.72 0.12 3.31
C VAL A 17 -4.21 -1.31 3.07
N GLY A 18 -5.42 -1.64 3.53
CA GLY A 18 -6.06 -2.94 3.25
C GLY A 18 -6.29 -3.18 1.76
N GLU A 19 -6.83 -2.21 1.03
CA GLU A 19 -7.04 -2.29 -0.43
C GLU A 19 -5.71 -2.48 -1.19
N ALA A 20 -4.66 -1.79 -0.75
CA ALA A 20 -3.33 -1.93 -1.33
C ALA A 20 -2.76 -3.35 -1.10
N MET A 21 -2.87 -3.86 0.12
CA MET A 21 -2.47 -5.23 0.46
C MET A 21 -3.28 -6.30 -0.28
N GLN A 22 -4.57 -6.05 -0.54
CA GLN A 22 -5.42 -6.92 -1.36
C GLN A 22 -5.03 -6.86 -2.85
N THR A 23 -4.50 -5.73 -3.31
CA THR A 23 -4.07 -5.54 -4.71
C THR A 23 -2.81 -6.34 -5.02
N HIS A 24 -1.83 -6.36 -4.11
CA HIS A 24 -0.59 -7.11 -4.31
C HIS A 24 -0.05 -7.70 -2.99
N PRO A 25 0.29 -9.00 -2.94
CA PRO A 25 0.79 -9.62 -1.72
C PRO A 25 2.12 -9.02 -1.23
N GLU A 26 2.98 -8.55 -2.14
CA GLU A 26 4.23 -7.88 -1.77
C GLU A 26 4.03 -6.46 -1.24
N ALA A 27 2.87 -5.83 -1.48
CA ALA A 27 2.58 -4.52 -0.88
C ALA A 27 2.68 -4.60 0.65
N GLY A 28 2.19 -5.69 1.24
CA GLY A 28 2.31 -5.92 2.68
C GLY A 28 3.75 -6.02 3.19
N LEU A 29 4.69 -6.50 2.36
CA LEU A 29 6.12 -6.54 2.69
C LEU A 29 6.73 -5.13 2.66
N VAL A 30 6.34 -4.32 1.67
CA VAL A 30 6.75 -2.92 1.58
C VAL A 30 6.24 -2.16 2.82
N PHE A 31 4.94 -2.23 3.12
CA PHE A 31 4.38 -1.63 4.34
C PHE A 31 5.12 -2.08 5.61
N SER A 32 5.42 -3.37 5.73
CA SER A 32 6.18 -3.91 6.87
C SER A 32 7.61 -3.35 6.96
N SER A 33 8.25 -3.10 5.81
CA SER A 33 9.59 -2.49 5.75
C SER A 33 9.60 -1.03 6.22
N TYR A 34 8.49 -0.32 6.01
CA TYR A 34 8.28 1.04 6.51
C TYR A 34 7.69 1.10 7.93
N HIS A 35 7.53 -0.05 8.60
CA HIS A 35 6.86 -0.18 9.89
C HIS A 35 5.37 0.25 9.86
N LEU A 36 4.76 0.25 8.68
CA LEU A 36 3.37 0.64 8.38
C LEU A 36 2.43 -0.55 8.20
N GLY A 37 2.67 -1.64 8.93
CA GLY A 37 1.98 -2.91 8.76
C GLY A 37 2.85 -4.05 9.26
N GLY A 38 2.27 -5.21 9.56
CA GLY A 38 3.07 -6.42 9.81
C GLY A 38 3.29 -6.80 11.28
N CYS A 39 2.67 -6.11 12.24
CA CYS A 39 2.62 -6.57 13.62
C CYS A 39 1.19 -7.00 13.94
N SER A 40 0.97 -8.28 14.22
CA SER A 40 -0.32 -8.89 14.62
C SER A 40 -0.95 -8.27 15.88
N HIS A 41 -0.28 -7.30 16.50
CA HIS A 41 -0.68 -6.59 17.72
C HIS A 41 -0.58 -5.05 17.57
N CYS A 42 -0.09 -4.55 16.44
CA CYS A 42 -0.03 -3.11 16.21
C CYS A 42 -1.28 -2.74 15.43
N SER A 43 -2.07 -1.81 15.97
CA SER A 43 -3.33 -1.32 15.41
C SER A 43 -3.12 -0.55 14.09
N ILE A 44 -2.47 -1.16 13.09
CA ILE A 44 -2.59 -0.68 11.71
C ILE A 44 -4.07 -0.80 11.39
N ASN A 45 -4.70 0.35 11.30
CA ASN A 45 -6.06 0.45 10.85
C ASN A 45 -5.99 0.30 9.33
N GLU A 46 -6.13 -0.92 8.83
CA GLU A 46 -6.23 -1.24 7.40
C GLU A 46 -7.35 -0.45 6.69
N LEU A 47 -8.24 0.17 7.46
CA LEU A 47 -9.28 1.11 7.05
C LEU A 47 -8.74 2.52 6.73
N GLU A 48 -7.59 2.92 7.28
CA GLU A 48 -6.96 4.20 6.99
C GLU A 48 -6.34 4.20 5.58
N THR A 49 -6.34 5.37 4.95
CA THR A 49 -5.67 5.57 3.68
C THR A 49 -4.15 5.50 3.84
N ILE A 50 -3.46 5.10 2.78
CA ILE A 50 -1.99 5.11 2.75
C ILE A 50 -1.47 6.48 3.18
N GLU A 51 -2.10 7.57 2.70
CA GLU A 51 -1.73 8.93 3.07
C GLU A 51 -1.85 9.19 4.57
N GLN A 52 -2.98 8.84 5.19
CA GLN A 52 -3.20 9.08 6.62
C GLN A 52 -2.22 8.29 7.49
N VAL A 53 -1.97 7.03 7.14
CA VAL A 53 -0.97 6.19 7.81
C VAL A 53 0.42 6.78 7.64
N CYS A 54 0.80 7.17 6.44
CA CYS A 54 2.09 7.83 6.18
C CYS A 54 2.25 9.11 7.01
N MET A 55 1.23 9.98 7.05
CA MET A 55 1.26 11.21 7.84
C MET A 55 1.38 10.95 9.34
N GLY A 56 0.65 9.98 9.88
CA GLY A 56 0.68 9.64 11.32
C GLY A 56 2.02 9.10 11.79
N TYR A 57 2.73 8.39 10.91
CA TYR A 57 4.02 7.76 11.21
C TYR A 57 5.23 8.57 10.72
N GLY A 58 4.99 9.69 10.03
CA GLY A 58 6.05 10.53 9.45
C GLY A 58 6.77 9.87 8.26
N VAL A 59 6.11 8.93 7.58
CA VAL A 59 6.64 8.28 6.38
C VAL A 59 6.23 9.09 5.14
N PRO A 60 7.16 9.37 4.21
CA PRO A 60 6.81 10.04 2.96
C PRO A 60 5.96 9.12 2.07
N VAL A 61 4.70 9.51 1.86
CA VAL A 61 3.74 8.77 1.02
C VAL A 61 4.26 8.53 -0.39
N ASP A 62 4.96 9.52 -0.96
CA ASP A 62 5.54 9.42 -2.31
C ASP A 62 6.57 8.28 -2.43
N GLN A 63 7.45 8.11 -1.43
CA GLN A 63 8.44 7.02 -1.41
C GLN A 63 7.80 5.65 -1.24
N LEU A 64 6.74 5.58 -0.44
CA LEU A 64 6.00 4.34 -0.24
C LEU A 64 5.26 3.96 -1.53
N LEU A 65 4.57 4.91 -2.15
CA LEU A 65 3.89 4.71 -3.43
C LEU A 65 4.88 4.34 -4.53
N ASP A 66 6.05 4.96 -4.60
CA ASP A 66 7.12 4.59 -5.54
C ASP A 66 7.54 3.13 -5.34
N SER A 67 7.82 2.74 -4.09
CA SER A 67 8.18 1.35 -3.74
C SER A 67 7.08 0.36 -4.10
N LEU A 68 5.81 0.72 -3.88
CA LEU A 68 4.66 -0.11 -4.21
C LEU A 68 4.45 -0.20 -5.73
N ASN A 69 4.56 0.91 -6.45
CA ASN A 69 4.44 0.96 -7.91
C ASN A 69 5.59 0.19 -8.59
N ASN A 70 6.78 0.18 -7.98
CA ASN A 70 7.91 -0.61 -8.43
C ASN A 70 7.69 -2.14 -8.29
N LEU A 71 6.66 -2.59 -7.56
CA LEU A 71 6.24 -4.00 -7.56
C LEU A 71 5.37 -4.38 -8.78
N LEU A 72 4.82 -3.39 -9.47
CA LEU A 72 3.90 -3.58 -10.60
C LEU A 72 4.61 -3.47 -11.97
N ASP A 73 5.86 -3.04 -11.97
CA ASP A 73 6.77 -2.99 -13.13
C ASP A 73 7.48 -4.34 -13.31
#